data_AF-A0AAV1ZP87-F1
#
_entry.id   AF-A0AAV1ZP87-F1
#
_cell.length_a   1.000
_cell.length_b   1.000
_cell.length_c   1.000
_cell.angle_alpha   90.00
_cell.angle_beta   90.00
_cell.angle_gamma   90.00
#
_symmetry.space_group_name_H-M   'P 1'
#
loop_
_entity.id
_entity.type
_entity.pdbx_description
1 polymer ?
#
loop_
_entity_poly.entity_id
_entity_poly.type
_entity_poly.pdbx_seq_one_letter_code
_entity_poly.pdbx_strand_id
1 'polypeptide(L)'
;RIWQVCVEVVDKTFTGSALPSHKRVFPVEIVCCVSNLFSISHDLVLQHILIMGLLPLEYTDCLTDTPHYRENLRAHEKELERTSLAIKGLIKEVKDLLAAAKTLSKVQRSLASTLMNFQLDCIGSSQTDDEIIIAGSLKEFGRLLCVIEDERERMLDRAEDTLIIPIENFRKENIGAAKEGKKKFDKETAKFCQSLERHLNLSTKKGENHLLEHNLQKFY
;
A
#
# COMPACT_ATOMS: atom_id res chain seq x y z
N ARG A 1 3.52 -16.35 1.39
CA ARG A 1 4.82 -15.64 1.25
C ARG A 1 4.65 -14.14 0.97
N ILE A 2 3.78 -13.69 0.05
CA ILE A 2 3.55 -12.26 -0.24
C ILE A 2 3.10 -11.46 1.01
N TRP A 3 2.16 -12.01 1.78
CA TRP A 3 1.64 -11.38 3.00
C TRP A 3 2.66 -11.30 4.15
N GLN A 4 3.62 -12.22 4.20
CA GLN A 4 4.68 -12.25 5.21
C GLN A 4 5.71 -11.14 4.96
N VAL A 5 5.92 -10.78 3.69
CA VAL A 5 6.75 -9.65 3.28
C VAL A 5 6.05 -8.30 3.55
N CYS A 6 4.72 -8.23 3.37
CA CYS A 6 3.96 -7.03 3.76
C CYS A 6 4.06 -6.73 5.26
N VAL A 7 4.00 -7.79 6.09
CA VAL A 7 4.17 -7.66 7.55
C VAL A 7 5.58 -7.20 7.91
N GLU A 8 6.64 -7.76 7.30
CA GLU A 8 8.02 -7.31 7.54
C GLU A 8 8.30 -5.86 7.10
N VAL A 9 7.68 -5.39 6.02
CA VAL A 9 7.85 -4.00 5.54
C VAL A 9 7.15 -3.03 6.48
N VAL A 10 5.95 -3.34 6.95
CA VAL A 10 5.22 -2.49 7.92
C VAL A 10 5.94 -2.49 9.27
N ASP A 11 6.44 -3.63 9.73
CA ASP A 11 7.14 -3.76 11.01
C ASP A 11 8.48 -3.01 10.98
N LYS A 12 9.32 -3.20 9.96
CA LYS A 12 10.59 -2.45 9.81
C LYS A 12 10.41 -0.93 9.68
N THR A 13 9.26 -0.49 9.16
CA THR A 13 8.95 0.93 8.97
C THR A 13 8.49 1.61 10.26
N PHE A 14 7.78 0.89 11.14
CA PHE A 14 7.16 1.47 12.33
C PHE A 14 7.85 1.09 13.66
N THR A 15 8.49 -0.07 13.78
CA THR A 15 9.15 -0.52 15.02
C THR A 15 10.65 -0.26 15.06
N GLY A 16 11.22 0.32 13.99
CA GLY A 16 12.54 0.95 14.01
C GLY A 16 13.63 0.08 14.65
N SER A 17 13.98 -1.05 14.02
CA SER A 17 15.16 -1.79 14.46
C SER A 17 16.44 -1.01 14.10
N ALA A 18 17.11 -0.55 15.16
CA ALA A 18 18.51 -0.11 15.26
C ALA A 18 18.83 1.37 14.94
N LEU A 19 18.75 2.23 15.97
CA LEU A 19 19.67 3.36 16.13
C LEU A 19 20.14 3.49 17.59
N PRO A 20 21.39 3.94 17.83
CA PRO A 20 22.06 3.82 19.11
C PRO A 20 21.49 4.79 20.16
N SER A 21 21.53 4.30 21.40
CA SER A 21 21.33 5.01 22.64
C SER A 21 22.13 6.31 22.72
N HIS A 22 21.47 7.46 22.55
CA HIS A 22 21.48 8.56 23.52
C HIS A 22 20.58 9.72 23.06
N LYS A 23 19.79 10.24 24.02
CA LYS A 23 18.86 11.38 23.94
C LYS A 23 17.43 11.04 23.50
N ARG A 24 16.71 10.35 24.40
CA ARG A 24 15.25 10.37 24.47
C ARG A 24 14.82 11.40 25.51
N VAL A 25 14.25 12.52 25.08
CA VAL A 25 13.29 13.30 25.86
C VAL A 25 12.25 13.88 24.90
N PHE A 26 11.25 13.06 24.54
CA PHE A 26 9.96 13.54 24.01
C PHE A 26 8.86 12.58 24.51
N PRO A 27 7.65 13.08 24.77
CA PRO A 27 6.76 12.57 25.80
C PRO A 27 6.05 11.28 25.40
N VAL A 28 5.98 10.38 26.37
CA VAL A 28 5.58 8.97 26.27
C VAL A 28 4.09 8.79 25.90
N GLU A 29 3.29 9.86 25.99
CA GLU A 29 1.83 9.81 25.80
C GLU A 29 1.41 9.77 24.31
N ILE A 30 2.17 10.40 23.40
CA ILE A 30 1.85 10.37 21.96
C ILE A 30 2.27 9.02 21.34
N VAL A 31 3.39 8.45 21.80
CA VAL A 31 3.84 7.12 21.36
C VAL A 31 2.84 6.05 21.81
N CYS A 32 2.30 6.14 23.02
CA CYS A 32 1.25 5.22 23.50
C CYS A 32 -0.04 5.27 22.66
N CYS A 33 -0.46 6.44 22.18
CA CYS A 33 -1.66 6.56 21.34
C CYS A 33 -1.49 5.89 19.98
N VAL A 34 -0.33 6.03 19.34
CA VAL A 34 -0.04 5.40 18.03
C VAL A 34 0.23 3.89 18.19
N SER A 35 0.87 3.49 19.30
CA SER A 35 1.13 2.08 19.62
C SER A 35 -0.13 1.30 19.96
N ASN A 36 -1.08 1.92 20.69
CA ASN A 36 -2.37 1.28 21.00
C ASN A 36 -3.28 1.20 19.78
N LEU A 37 -3.25 2.18 18.86
CA LEU A 37 -4.01 2.09 17.62
C LEU A 37 -3.48 0.98 16.69
N PHE A 38 -2.15 0.77 16.66
CA PHE A 38 -1.51 -0.30 15.88
C PHE A 38 -1.64 -1.70 16.53
N SER A 39 -1.60 -1.78 17.87
CA SER A 39 -1.79 -3.04 18.59
C SER A 39 -3.23 -3.54 18.51
N ILE A 40 -4.22 -2.64 18.52
CA ILE A 40 -5.62 -2.98 18.25
C ILE A 40 -5.79 -3.45 16.79
N SER A 41 -5.01 -2.89 15.85
CA SER A 41 -5.00 -3.36 14.46
C SER A 41 -4.34 -4.72 14.27
N HIS A 42 -3.32 -5.11 15.01
CA HIS A 42 -2.65 -6.40 14.76
C HIS A 42 -3.58 -7.60 15.02
N ASP A 43 -4.33 -7.57 16.14
CA ASP A 43 -5.29 -8.64 16.47
C ASP A 43 -6.60 -8.54 15.67
N LEU A 44 -7.14 -7.33 15.41
CA LEU A 44 -8.30 -7.21 14.52
C LEU A 44 -7.97 -7.54 13.06
N VAL A 45 -6.78 -7.20 12.56
CA VAL A 45 -6.40 -7.49 11.17
C VAL A 45 -6.15 -8.98 10.99
N LEU A 46 -5.50 -9.67 11.93
CA LEU A 46 -5.38 -11.15 11.88
C LEU A 46 -6.73 -11.86 12.04
N GLN A 47 -7.60 -11.37 12.92
CA GLN A 47 -8.91 -11.99 13.18
C GLN A 47 -9.97 -11.64 12.12
N HIS A 48 -9.81 -10.52 11.41
CA HIS A 48 -10.68 -10.12 10.29
C HIS A 48 -10.16 -10.61 8.92
N ILE A 49 -8.85 -10.87 8.77
CA ILE A 49 -8.27 -11.51 7.56
C ILE A 49 -8.57 -13.00 7.51
N LEU A 50 -8.72 -13.69 8.65
CA LEU A 50 -9.07 -15.12 8.66
C LEU A 50 -10.49 -15.41 8.14
N ILE A 51 -11.32 -14.38 7.92
CA ILE A 51 -12.72 -14.54 7.52
C ILE A 51 -12.87 -14.62 5.98
N MET A 52 -11.85 -14.30 5.17
CA MET A 52 -11.97 -14.21 3.69
C MET A 52 -10.76 -14.75 2.90
N GLY A 53 -10.10 -15.84 3.35
CA GLY A 53 -8.88 -16.36 2.72
C GLY A 53 -9.13 -17.25 1.49
N LEU A 54 -8.49 -16.94 0.35
CA LEU A 54 -8.37 -17.87 -0.79
C LEU A 54 -7.51 -19.08 -0.38
N LEU A 55 -7.91 -20.29 -0.80
CA LEU A 55 -7.13 -21.51 -0.58
C LEU A 55 -5.77 -21.42 -1.28
N PRO A 56 -4.68 -21.94 -0.67
CA PRO A 56 -3.37 -21.96 -1.30
C PRO A 56 -3.40 -22.76 -2.61
N LEU A 57 -2.59 -22.34 -3.58
CA LEU A 57 -2.41 -23.06 -4.84
C LEU A 57 -1.33 -24.11 -4.66
N GLU A 58 -1.69 -25.39 -4.84
CA GLU A 58 -0.76 -26.51 -4.78
C GLU A 58 -0.09 -26.76 -6.13
N TYR A 59 1.22 -27.07 -6.10
CA TYR A 59 1.98 -27.32 -7.32
C TYR A 59 1.54 -28.61 -8.03
N THR A 60 1.10 -29.62 -7.28
CA THR A 60 0.59 -30.88 -7.81
C THR A 60 -0.66 -30.67 -8.66
N ASP A 61 -1.54 -29.77 -8.22
CA ASP A 61 -2.82 -29.51 -8.88
C ASP A 61 -2.62 -28.75 -10.20
N CYS A 62 -1.56 -27.93 -10.27
CA CYS A 62 -1.11 -27.27 -11.49
C CYS A 62 -0.77 -28.27 -12.61
N LEU A 63 -0.18 -29.42 -12.27
CA LEU A 63 0.16 -30.45 -13.27
C LEU A 63 -1.08 -31.11 -13.87
N THR A 64 -2.13 -31.29 -13.07
CA THR A 64 -3.39 -31.90 -13.51
C THR A 64 -4.30 -30.94 -14.27
N ASP A 65 -4.08 -29.63 -14.11
CA ASP A 65 -4.80 -28.55 -14.76
C ASP A 65 -6.34 -28.68 -14.71
N THR A 66 -6.87 -29.05 -13.55
CA THR A 66 -8.31 -29.28 -13.41
C THR A 66 -9.12 -27.97 -13.53
N PRO A 67 -10.39 -28.04 -13.98
CA PRO A 67 -11.26 -26.87 -14.01
C PRO A 67 -11.41 -26.17 -12.65
N HIS A 68 -11.37 -26.94 -11.55
CA HIS A 68 -11.42 -26.39 -10.19
C HIS A 68 -10.15 -25.60 -9.84
N TYR A 69 -8.97 -26.14 -10.16
CA TYR A 69 -7.70 -25.41 -9.99
C TYR A 69 -7.69 -24.11 -10.79
N ARG A 70 -8.19 -24.12 -12.04
CA ARG A 70 -8.32 -22.93 -12.89
C ARG A 70 -9.26 -21.87 -12.31
N GLU A 71 -10.35 -22.26 -11.65
CA GLU A 71 -11.22 -21.32 -10.93
C GLU A 71 -10.51 -20.66 -9.74
N ASN A 72 -9.84 -21.47 -8.92
CA ASN A 72 -9.08 -20.97 -7.77
C ASN A 72 -7.95 -20.02 -8.23
N LEU A 73 -7.22 -20.38 -9.29
CA LEU A 73 -6.21 -19.51 -9.90
C LEU A 73 -6.79 -18.17 -10.36
N ARG A 74 -7.94 -18.17 -11.04
CA ARG A 74 -8.63 -16.93 -11.46
C ARG A 74 -9.05 -16.08 -10.27
N ALA A 75 -9.48 -16.70 -9.16
CA ALA A 75 -9.80 -15.97 -7.94
C ALA A 75 -8.57 -15.26 -7.35
N HIS A 76 -7.40 -15.91 -7.33
CA HIS A 76 -6.13 -15.29 -6.92
C HIS A 76 -5.72 -14.14 -7.84
N GLU A 77 -5.85 -14.31 -9.16
CA GLU A 77 -5.56 -13.24 -10.12
C GLU A 77 -6.47 -12.02 -9.93
N LYS A 78 -7.76 -12.25 -9.69
CA LYS A 78 -8.73 -11.18 -9.42
C LYS A 78 -8.38 -10.42 -8.14
N GLU A 79 -8.00 -11.15 -7.08
CA GLU A 79 -7.62 -10.53 -5.82
C GLU A 79 -6.30 -9.75 -5.94
N LEU A 80 -5.35 -10.24 -6.75
CA LEU A 80 -4.12 -9.52 -7.07
C LEU A 80 -4.39 -8.18 -7.76
N GLU A 81 -5.30 -8.15 -8.73
CA GLU A 81 -5.71 -6.90 -9.40
C GLU A 81 -6.43 -5.94 -8.46
N ARG A 82 -7.37 -6.46 -7.65
CA ARG A 82 -8.08 -5.68 -6.64
C ARG A 82 -7.10 -5.04 -5.65
N THR A 83 -6.14 -5.81 -5.15
CA THR A 83 -5.10 -5.34 -4.24
C THR A 83 -4.23 -4.26 -4.90
N SER A 84 -3.85 -4.44 -6.17
CA SER A 84 -3.08 -3.43 -6.92
C SER A 84 -3.80 -2.08 -7.04
N LEU A 85 -5.12 -2.11 -7.27
CA LEU A 85 -5.96 -0.91 -7.35
C LEU A 85 -6.16 -0.27 -5.97
N ALA A 86 -6.43 -1.07 -4.94
CA ALA A 86 -6.56 -0.60 -3.57
C ALA A 86 -5.30 0.12 -3.10
N ILE A 87 -4.11 -0.47 -3.32
CA ILE A 87 -2.84 0.16 -2.96
C ILE A 87 -2.61 1.47 -3.74
N LYS A 88 -2.98 1.50 -5.03
CA LYS A 88 -2.89 2.74 -5.82
C LYS A 88 -3.79 3.85 -5.24
N GLY A 89 -5.00 3.49 -4.81
CA GLY A 89 -5.94 4.39 -4.13
C GLY A 89 -5.37 4.90 -2.82
N LEU A 90 -4.86 4.01 -1.98
CA LEU A 90 -4.24 4.34 -0.70
C LEU A 90 -3.07 5.33 -0.85
N ILE A 91 -2.15 5.08 -1.80
CA ILE A 91 -1.04 5.99 -2.08
C ILE A 91 -1.55 7.39 -2.45
N LYS A 92 -2.62 7.46 -3.25
CA LYS A 92 -3.22 8.74 -3.64
C LYS A 92 -3.80 9.46 -2.42
N GLU A 93 -4.59 8.77 -1.59
CA GLU A 93 -5.19 9.35 -0.38
C GLU A 93 -4.13 9.86 0.60
N VAL A 94 -3.03 9.12 0.79
CA VAL A 94 -1.90 9.57 1.62
C VAL A 94 -1.27 10.83 1.04
N LYS A 95 -1.02 10.89 -0.27
CA LYS A 95 -0.48 12.10 -0.93
C LYS A 95 -1.40 13.31 -0.78
N ASP A 96 -2.71 13.11 -0.95
CA ASP A 96 -3.71 14.15 -0.77
C ASP A 96 -3.73 14.66 0.69
N LEU A 97 -3.63 13.75 1.67
CA LEU A 97 -3.51 14.09 3.09
C LEU A 97 -2.23 14.91 3.39
N LEU A 98 -1.08 14.51 2.86
CA LEU A 98 0.18 15.25 3.05
C LEU A 98 0.08 16.67 2.47
N ALA A 99 -0.55 16.83 1.31
CA ALA A 99 -0.77 18.14 0.70
C ALA A 99 -1.70 19.03 1.55
N ALA A 100 -2.78 18.45 2.09
CA ALA A 100 -3.67 19.16 3.00
C ALA A 100 -2.95 19.57 4.30
N ALA A 101 -2.13 18.68 4.87
CA ALA A 101 -1.36 18.96 6.08
C ALA A 101 -0.32 20.09 5.87
N LYS A 102 0.32 20.15 4.70
CA LYS A 102 1.20 21.28 4.33
C LYS A 102 0.43 22.60 4.25
N THR A 103 -0.78 22.57 3.72
CA THR A 103 -1.66 23.76 3.65
C THR A 103 -2.08 24.23 5.05
N LEU A 104 -2.47 23.29 5.91
CA LEU A 104 -2.76 23.58 7.32
C LEU A 104 -1.56 24.23 8.02
N SER A 105 -0.36 23.66 7.83
CA SER A 105 0.86 24.18 8.43
C SER A 105 1.13 25.63 8.05
N LYS A 106 0.92 25.98 6.77
CA LYS A 106 1.03 27.36 6.29
C LYS A 106 0.05 28.31 7.00
N VAL A 107 -1.22 27.90 7.15
CA VAL A 107 -2.24 28.73 7.81
C VAL A 107 -1.92 28.88 9.31
N GLN A 108 -1.49 27.81 9.97
CA GLN A 108 -1.12 27.87 11.39
C GLN A 108 0.11 28.75 11.64
N ARG A 109 1.12 28.70 10.76
CA ARG A 109 2.27 29.62 10.83
C ARG A 109 1.85 31.09 10.62
N SER A 110 0.90 31.36 9.72
CA SER A 110 0.35 32.72 9.55
C SER A 110 -0.35 33.21 10.82
N LEU A 111 -1.19 32.36 11.43
CA LEU A 111 -1.87 32.70 12.68
C LEU A 111 -0.86 32.94 13.81
N ALA A 112 0.15 32.08 13.92
CA ALA A 112 1.24 32.24 14.89
C ALA A 112 1.94 33.60 14.72
N SER A 113 2.22 34.01 13.48
CA SER A 113 2.78 35.33 13.19
C SER A 113 1.84 36.47 13.61
N THR A 114 0.53 36.36 13.33
CA THR A 114 -0.46 37.35 13.79
C THR A 114 -0.49 37.45 15.31
N LEU A 115 -0.45 36.33 16.03
CA LEU A 115 -0.42 36.30 17.50
C LEU A 115 0.85 36.93 18.07
N MET A 116 2.01 36.64 17.47
CA MET A 116 3.31 37.20 17.90
C MET A 116 3.43 38.70 17.69
N ASN A 117 2.73 39.23 16.68
CA ASN A 117 2.75 40.65 16.34
C ASN A 117 1.52 41.40 16.85
N PHE A 118 0.63 40.73 17.59
CA PHE A 118 -0.57 41.36 18.13
C PHE A 118 -0.19 42.43 19.15
N GLN A 119 -0.75 43.62 18.97
CA GLN A 119 -0.61 44.75 19.89
C GLN A 119 -1.99 45.28 20.23
N LEU A 120 -2.23 45.61 21.49
CA LEU A 120 -3.45 46.28 21.92
C LEU A 120 -3.29 47.77 21.65
N ASP A 121 -4.21 48.34 20.87
CA ASP A 121 -4.27 49.78 20.63
C ASP A 121 -4.68 50.50 21.91
N CYS A 122 -3.76 51.28 22.49
CA CYS A 122 -3.98 51.96 23.76
C CYS A 122 -4.68 53.32 23.55
N ILE A 123 -5.65 53.66 24.38
CA ILE A 123 -6.20 55.02 24.46
C ILE A 123 -5.31 55.82 25.43
N GLY A 124 -4.37 56.59 24.88
CA GLY A 124 -3.41 57.40 25.67
C GLY A 124 -1.95 57.16 25.25
N SER A 125 -0.99 57.65 26.05
CA SER A 125 0.46 57.56 25.74
C SER A 125 1.20 56.43 26.45
N SER A 126 0.51 55.55 27.18
CA SER A 126 1.13 54.46 27.97
C SER A 126 0.28 53.19 27.97
N GLN A 127 0.95 52.03 27.83
CA GLN A 127 0.36 50.71 28.05
C GLN A 127 0.17 50.44 29.55
N THR A 128 -0.92 49.75 29.88
CA THR A 128 -1.18 49.19 31.20
C THR A 128 -0.44 47.85 31.39
N ASP A 129 -0.22 47.45 32.65
CA ASP A 129 0.43 46.18 32.98
C ASP A 129 -0.35 44.97 32.42
N ASP A 130 -1.69 45.02 32.45
CA ASP A 130 -2.55 43.96 31.92
C ASP A 130 -2.39 43.82 30.40
N GLU A 131 -2.32 44.92 29.65
CA GLU A 131 -2.12 44.89 28.19
C GLU A 131 -0.76 44.27 27.82
N ILE A 132 0.29 44.58 28.59
CA ILE A 132 1.63 44.00 28.42
C ILE A 132 1.58 42.48 28.68
N ILE A 133 0.92 42.05 29.75
CA ILE A 133 0.79 40.62 30.10
C ILE A 133 0.00 39.85 29.03
N ILE A 134 -1.10 40.42 28.53
CA ILE A 134 -1.93 39.80 27.48
C ILE A 134 -1.14 39.67 26.18
N ALA A 135 -0.49 40.76 25.72
CA ALA A 135 0.33 40.72 24.50
C ALA A 135 1.49 39.72 24.62
N GLY A 136 2.14 39.68 25.79
CA GLY A 136 3.19 38.69 26.08
C GLY A 136 2.68 37.25 26.01
N SER A 137 1.49 36.99 26.55
CA SER A 137 0.86 35.66 26.54
C SER A 137 0.52 35.20 25.12
N LEU A 138 -0.05 36.09 24.30
CA LEU A 138 -0.35 35.79 22.89
C LEU A 138 0.92 35.54 22.08
N LYS A 139 1.98 36.30 22.35
CA LYS A 139 3.28 36.10 21.70
C LYS A 139 3.88 34.73 22.03
N GLU A 140 3.83 34.31 23.29
CA GLU A 140 4.32 33.00 23.67
C GLU A 140 3.48 31.86 23.08
N PHE A 141 2.15 32.04 23.01
CA PHE A 141 1.28 31.08 22.34
C PHE A 141 1.59 30.95 20.85
N GLY A 142 1.83 32.06 20.15
CA GLY A 142 2.29 32.05 18.76
C GLY A 142 3.64 31.34 18.59
N ARG A 143 4.59 31.53 19.51
CA ARG A 143 5.88 30.81 19.50
C ARG A 143 5.69 29.30 19.65
N LEU A 144 4.82 28.85 20.55
CA LEU A 144 4.50 27.43 20.73
C LEU A 144 3.87 26.81 19.48
N LEU A 145 2.97 27.54 18.80
CA LEU A 145 2.42 27.10 17.52
C LEU A 145 3.51 26.89 16.47
N CYS A 146 4.49 27.80 16.36
CA CYS A 146 5.62 27.59 15.43
C CYS A 146 6.41 26.32 15.73
N VAL A 147 6.67 26.01 17.01
CA VAL A 147 7.37 24.78 17.41
C VAL A 147 6.59 23.53 17.01
N ILE A 148 5.27 23.53 17.18
CA ILE A 148 4.40 22.44 16.74
C ILE A 148 4.47 22.25 15.23
N GLU A 149 4.43 23.34 14.46
CA GLU A 149 4.51 23.27 13.00
C GLU A 149 5.88 22.80 12.52
N ASP A 150 6.97 23.15 13.21
CA ASP A 150 8.31 22.63 12.90
C ASP A 150 8.39 21.11 13.06
N GLU A 151 7.77 20.55 14.11
CA GLU A 151 7.71 19.10 14.29
C GLU A 151 6.79 18.42 13.27
N ARG A 152 5.67 19.06 12.92
CA ARG A 152 4.78 18.54 11.87
C ARG A 152 5.51 18.50 10.53
N GLU A 153 6.21 19.56 10.16
CA GLU A 153 7.00 19.62 8.93
C GLU A 153 8.05 18.50 8.88
N ARG A 154 8.81 18.31 9.98
CA ARG A 154 9.76 17.18 10.13
C ARG A 154 9.10 15.81 9.97
N MET A 155 7.85 15.64 10.41
CA MET A 155 7.10 14.40 10.24
C MET A 155 6.63 14.22 8.79
N LEU A 156 6.08 15.26 8.18
CA LEU A 156 5.58 15.23 6.80
C LEU A 156 6.70 14.96 5.79
N ASP A 157 7.90 15.51 6.01
CA ASP A 157 9.06 15.28 5.14
C ASP A 157 9.51 13.82 5.13
N ARG A 158 9.32 13.10 6.24
CA ARG A 158 9.67 11.66 6.32
C ARG A 158 8.62 10.74 5.70
N ALA A 159 7.38 11.20 5.56
CA ALA A 159 6.27 10.35 5.12
C ALA A 159 6.45 9.80 3.70
N GLU A 160 7.11 10.53 2.81
CA GLU A 160 7.39 10.04 1.45
C GLU A 160 8.30 8.80 1.51
N ASP A 161 9.41 8.89 2.23
CA ASP A 161 10.43 7.85 2.33
C ASP A 161 9.99 6.66 3.19
N THR A 162 9.27 6.91 4.28
CA THR A 162 8.87 5.85 5.20
C THR A 162 7.57 5.16 4.78
N LEU A 163 6.65 5.82 4.08
CA LEU A 163 5.33 5.25 3.79
C LEU A 163 5.06 5.09 2.29
N ILE A 164 5.23 6.17 1.52
CA ILE A 164 4.81 6.19 0.11
C ILE A 164 5.73 5.31 -0.75
N ILE A 165 7.04 5.53 -0.70
CA ILE A 165 8.01 4.81 -1.53
C ILE A 165 7.96 3.30 -1.27
N PRO A 166 7.97 2.79 -0.03
CA PRO A 166 7.93 1.35 0.23
C PRO A 166 6.67 0.68 -0.32
N ILE A 167 5.50 1.31 -0.15
CA ILE A 167 4.22 0.78 -0.64
C ILE A 167 4.15 0.84 -2.17
N GLU A 168 4.65 1.92 -2.78
CA GLU A 168 4.70 2.07 -4.22
C GLU A 168 5.64 1.03 -4.87
N ASN A 169 6.82 0.81 -4.28
CA ASN A 169 7.77 -0.20 -4.74
C ASN A 169 7.19 -1.60 -4.60
N PHE A 170 6.59 -1.95 -3.46
CA PHE A 170 5.91 -3.24 -3.29
C PHE A 170 4.85 -3.49 -4.39
N ARG A 171 4.06 -2.48 -4.72
CA ARG A 171 3.06 -2.58 -5.79
C ARG A 171 3.70 -2.77 -7.16
N LYS A 172 4.79 -2.07 -7.48
CA LYS A 172 5.45 -2.16 -8.79
C LYS A 172 6.26 -3.44 -8.94
N GLU A 173 7.03 -3.80 -7.93
CA GLU A 173 8.00 -4.90 -7.98
C GLU A 173 7.33 -6.24 -7.70
N ASN A 174 6.61 -6.39 -6.59
CA ASN A 174 6.03 -7.68 -6.21
C ASN A 174 4.74 -7.97 -7.00
N ILE A 175 3.77 -7.05 -6.95
CA ILE A 175 2.49 -7.24 -7.65
C ILE A 175 2.70 -7.15 -9.17
N GLY A 176 3.52 -6.20 -9.63
CA GLY A 176 3.86 -6.08 -11.05
C GLY A 176 4.56 -7.31 -11.62
N ALA A 177 5.53 -7.90 -10.90
CA ALA A 177 6.18 -9.13 -11.34
C ALA A 177 5.20 -10.31 -11.40
N ALA A 178 4.29 -10.44 -10.44
CA ALA A 178 3.27 -11.50 -10.46
C ALA A 178 2.33 -11.36 -11.69
N LYS A 179 1.92 -10.13 -12.02
CA LYS A 179 1.13 -9.84 -13.23
C LYS A 179 1.88 -10.18 -14.52
N GLU A 180 3.19 -9.90 -14.57
CA GLU A 180 4.00 -10.25 -15.75
C GLU A 180 4.20 -11.77 -15.87
N GLY A 181 4.38 -12.47 -14.74
CA GLY A 181 4.38 -13.93 -14.69
C GLY A 181 3.11 -14.54 -15.26
N LYS A 182 1.93 -13.98 -14.92
CA LYS A 182 0.66 -14.36 -15.52
C LYS A 182 0.65 -14.20 -17.03
N LYS A 183 1.03 -13.04 -17.56
CA LYS A 183 1.04 -12.82 -19.03
C LYS A 183 1.92 -13.83 -19.75
N LYS A 184 3.07 -14.16 -19.17
CA LYS A 184 3.98 -15.19 -19.71
C LYS A 184 3.31 -16.57 -19.70
N PHE A 185 2.64 -16.92 -18.61
CA PHE A 185 1.88 -18.17 -18.50
C PHE A 185 0.74 -18.27 -19.52
N ASP A 186 -0.03 -17.20 -19.70
CA ASP A 186 -1.12 -17.14 -20.70
C ASP A 186 -0.58 -17.34 -22.13
N LYS A 187 0.56 -16.73 -22.44
CA LYS A 187 1.23 -16.87 -23.75
C LYS A 187 1.69 -18.30 -24.01
N GLU A 188 2.29 -18.97 -23.03
CA GLU A 188 2.71 -20.36 -23.18
C GLU A 188 1.51 -21.32 -23.24
N THR A 189 0.46 -21.06 -22.44
CA THR A 189 -0.81 -21.81 -22.50
C THR A 189 -1.43 -21.73 -23.89
N ALA A 190 -1.48 -20.55 -24.51
CA ALA A 190 -2.02 -20.37 -25.86
C ALA A 190 -1.22 -21.18 -26.91
N LYS A 191 0.12 -21.17 -26.84
CA LYS A 191 0.97 -21.97 -27.73
C LYS A 191 0.76 -23.48 -27.54
N PHE A 192 0.64 -23.92 -26.29
CA PHE A 192 0.41 -25.31 -25.95
C PHE A 192 -0.92 -25.81 -26.52
N CYS A 193 -2.02 -25.08 -26.28
CA CYS A 193 -3.34 -25.40 -26.84
C CYS A 193 -3.32 -25.44 -28.38
N GLN A 194 -2.66 -24.47 -29.02
CA GLN A 194 -2.50 -24.45 -30.48
C GLN A 194 -1.72 -25.68 -30.99
N SER A 195 -0.70 -26.13 -30.26
CA SER A 195 0.06 -27.33 -30.61
C SER A 195 -0.79 -28.60 -30.50
N LEU A 196 -1.62 -28.72 -29.45
CA LEU A 196 -2.54 -29.84 -29.28
C LEU A 196 -3.56 -29.92 -30.41
N GLU A 197 -4.14 -28.77 -30.79
CA GLU A 197 -5.09 -28.70 -31.91
C GLU A 197 -4.47 -29.18 -33.23
N ARG A 198 -3.22 -28.77 -33.52
CA ARG A 198 -2.48 -29.27 -34.70
C ARG A 198 -2.24 -30.77 -34.63
N HIS A 199 -1.88 -31.31 -33.47
CA HIS A 199 -1.64 -32.75 -33.30
C HIS A 199 -2.92 -33.57 -33.50
N LEU A 200 -4.04 -33.12 -32.93
CA LEU A 200 -5.35 -33.72 -33.14
C LEU A 200 -5.71 -33.76 -34.63
N ASN A 201 -5.53 -32.64 -35.34
CA ASN A 201 -5.80 -32.56 -36.77
C ASN A 201 -4.94 -33.51 -37.63
N LEU A 202 -3.72 -33.84 -37.20
CA LEU A 202 -2.85 -34.84 -37.85
C LEU A 202 -3.33 -36.28 -37.57
N SER A 203 -3.80 -36.54 -36.34
CA SER A 203 -4.34 -37.84 -35.95
C SER A 203 -5.63 -38.18 -36.72
N THR A 204 -6.53 -37.20 -36.89
CA THR A 204 -7.78 -37.39 -37.63
C THR A 204 -7.53 -37.69 -39.11
N LYS A 205 -6.55 -37.01 -39.74
CA LYS A 205 -6.15 -37.27 -41.13
C LYS A 205 -5.51 -38.65 -41.34
N LYS A 206 -4.75 -39.16 -40.36
CA LYS A 206 -4.22 -40.54 -40.41
C LYS A 206 -5.34 -41.58 -40.27
N GLY A 207 -6.33 -41.33 -39.41
CA GLY A 207 -7.52 -42.17 -39.28
C GLY A 207 -8.35 -42.21 -40.57
N GLU A 208 -8.56 -41.05 -41.21
CA GLU A 208 -9.25 -40.97 -42.51
C GLU A 208 -8.50 -41.66 -43.65
N ASN A 209 -7.17 -41.50 -43.74
CA ASN A 209 -6.36 -42.20 -44.75
C ASN A 209 -6.41 -43.72 -44.56
N HIS A 210 -6.36 -44.23 -43.32
CA HIS A 210 -6.46 -45.67 -43.05
C HIS A 210 -7.88 -46.21 -43.30
N LEU A 211 -8.92 -45.40 -43.08
CA LEU A 211 -10.30 -45.73 -43.43
C LEU A 211 -10.50 -45.74 -44.96
N LEU A 212 -9.91 -44.78 -45.69
CA LEU A 212 -9.92 -44.73 -47.16
C LEU A 212 -9.18 -45.93 -47.77
N GLU A 213 -7.99 -46.27 -47.28
CA GLU A 213 -7.24 -47.45 -47.73
C GLU A 213 -8.02 -48.76 -47.48
N HIS A 214 -8.58 -48.94 -46.28
CA HIS A 214 -9.38 -50.12 -45.95
C HIS A 214 -10.70 -50.18 -46.74
N ASN A 215 -11.31 -49.03 -47.06
CA ASN A 215 -12.49 -48.98 -47.91
C ASN A 215 -12.15 -49.29 -49.37
N LEU A 216 -11.01 -48.81 -49.90
CA LEU A 216 -10.55 -49.13 -51.26
C LEU A 216 -10.17 -50.60 -51.42
N GLN A 217 -9.60 -51.22 -50.39
CA GLN A 217 -9.21 -52.63 -50.39
C GLN A 217 -10.40 -53.61 -50.30
N LYS A 218 -11.61 -53.12 -49.97
CA LYS A 218 -12.86 -53.91 -50.05
C LYS A 218 -13.51 -53.92 -51.45
N PHE A 219 -13.01 -53.11 -52.37
CA PHE A 219 -13.51 -52.99 -53.75
C PHE A 219 -12.61 -53.67 -54.79
N TYR A 220 -11.58 -54.39 -54.37
CA TYR A 220 -10.77 -55.32 -55.17
C TYR A 220 -10.87 -56.73 -54.57
#